data_AF-A0A951CBD8-F1
#
_entry.id   AF-A0A951CBD8-F1
#
_cell.length_a   1.000
_cell.length_b   1.000
_cell.length_c   1.000
_cell.angle_alpha   90.00
_cell.angle_beta   90.00
_cell.angle_gamma   90.00
#
_symmetry.space_group_name_H-M   'P 1'
#
loop_
_entity.id
_entity.type
_entity.pdbx_description
1 polymer ?
#
loop_
_entity_poly.entity_id
_entity_poly.type
_entity_poly.pdbx_seq_one_letter_code
_entity_poly.pdbx_strand_id
1 'polypeptide(L)'
;MLLRSLLPFGRPTRSELWALRDVDLTLAEGDVLGVIGPNGAGKTTLLRLLAGVTRPTTGRVTVGGRVAPLISVGVGFHREMSGRENVYVNGMLLGLTKAEVDRRFDAIVDFAELTDFIDTPVKFYSSGMFMRLGFAVAVHTNPQVFLVDE
;
A
#
# COMPACT_ATOMS: atom_id res chain seq x y z
N MET A 1 -38.12 44.41 21.36
CA MET A 1 -39.23 43.73 20.65
C MET A 1 -39.12 44.18 19.19
N LEU A 2 -38.60 43.46 18.19
CA LEU A 2 -38.29 42.05 17.94
C LEU A 2 -36.96 41.97 17.16
N LEU A 3 -36.01 41.18 17.64
CA LEU A 3 -34.79 40.82 16.91
C LEU A 3 -35.11 39.58 16.07
N ARG A 4 -35.28 39.73 14.75
CA ARG A 4 -35.41 38.60 13.83
C ARG A 4 -34.03 38.01 13.56
N SER A 5 -33.72 36.93 14.27
CA SER A 5 -32.78 35.91 13.81
C SER A 5 -33.27 35.32 12.48
N LEU A 6 -32.35 35.03 11.56
CA LEU A 6 -32.40 33.88 10.66
C LEU A 6 -30.99 33.69 10.07
N LEU A 7 -30.23 32.87 10.77
CA LEU A 7 -28.96 32.28 10.32
C LEU A 7 -29.18 31.55 8.98
N PRO A 8 -28.22 31.58 8.03
CA PRO A 8 -28.26 30.74 6.86
C PRO A 8 -27.88 29.31 7.28
N PHE A 9 -28.86 28.53 7.77
CA PHE A 9 -28.73 27.07 7.84
C PHE A 9 -28.93 26.48 6.44
N GLY A 10 -28.03 26.82 5.51
CA GLY A 10 -27.79 25.98 4.35
C GLY A 10 -27.05 24.75 4.82
N ARG A 11 -27.65 23.56 4.72
CA ARG A 11 -26.91 22.30 4.84
C ARG A 11 -25.73 22.39 3.86
N PRO A 12 -24.49 22.02 4.25
CA PRO A 12 -23.42 21.91 3.28
C PRO A 12 -23.91 20.92 2.21
N THR A 13 -24.15 21.41 1.00
CA THR A 13 -24.35 20.56 -0.17
C THR A 13 -23.05 19.80 -0.31
N ARG A 14 -23.06 18.53 0.11
CA ARG A 14 -21.96 17.61 -0.08
C ARG A 14 -21.85 17.42 -1.60
N SER A 15 -21.05 18.24 -2.27
CA SER A 15 -20.74 18.00 -3.68
C SER A 15 -20.05 16.66 -3.75
N GLU A 16 -20.61 15.73 -4.52
CA GLU A 16 -19.97 14.44 -4.76
C GLU A 16 -18.69 14.71 -5.56
N LEU A 17 -17.54 14.50 -4.92
CA LEU A 17 -16.25 14.56 -5.57
C LEU A 17 -15.89 13.17 -6.09
N TRP A 18 -15.85 13.03 -7.41
CA TRP A 18 -15.36 11.82 -8.06
C TRP A 18 -13.84 11.82 -8.08
N ALA A 19 -13.22 10.92 -7.32
CA ALA A 19 -11.77 10.74 -7.35
C ALA A 19 -11.30 10.09 -8.65
N LEU A 20 -12.13 9.21 -9.24
CA LEU A 20 -11.97 8.62 -10.57
C LEU A 20 -13.34 8.55 -11.21
N ARG A 21 -13.43 8.79 -12.51
CA ARG A 21 -14.68 8.74 -13.26
C ARG A 21 -14.40 8.24 -14.67
N ASP A 22 -15.15 7.22 -15.08
CA ASP A 22 -15.12 6.66 -16.44
C ASP A 22 -13.69 6.33 -16.91
N VAL A 23 -12.95 5.59 -16.07
CA VAL A 23 -11.56 5.17 -16.34
C VAL A 23 -11.55 3.73 -16.82
N ASP A 24 -11.07 3.52 -18.03
CA ASP A 24 -10.80 2.20 -18.61
C ASP A 24 -9.30 1.97 -18.75
N LEU A 25 -8.82 0.85 -18.20
CA LEU A 25 -7.41 0.46 -18.22
C LEU A 25 -7.31 -1.05 -18.38
N THR A 26 -6.42 -1.51 -19.25
CA THR A 26 -6.04 -2.92 -19.39
C THR A 26 -4.53 -2.99 -19.52
N LEU A 27 -3.91 -3.88 -18.73
CA LEU A 27 -2.47 -4.13 -18.73
C LEU A 27 -2.24 -5.62 -18.91
N ALA A 28 -1.31 -5.98 -19.78
CA ALA A 28 -0.83 -7.33 -19.98
C ALA A 28 0.40 -7.62 -19.10
N GLU A 29 0.81 -8.88 -19.04
CA GLU A 29 2.05 -9.27 -18.38
C GLU A 29 3.25 -8.60 -19.06
N GLY A 30 4.13 -7.99 -18.25
CA GLY A 30 5.30 -7.25 -18.73
C GLY A 30 5.05 -5.77 -19.03
N ASP A 31 3.79 -5.31 -19.01
CA ASP A 31 3.49 -3.89 -19.19
C ASP A 31 3.95 -3.06 -17.99
N VAL A 32 4.39 -1.84 -18.27
CA VAL A 32 4.72 -0.82 -17.25
C VAL A 32 3.80 0.39 -17.46
N LEU A 33 3.06 0.75 -16.41
CA LEU A 33 2.17 1.92 -16.42
C LEU A 33 2.71 3.02 -15.49
N GLY A 34 3.00 4.18 -16.06
CA GLY A 34 3.23 5.41 -15.30
C GLY A 34 1.94 6.21 -15.13
N VAL A 35 1.56 6.50 -13.88
CA VAL A 35 0.37 7.33 -13.57
C VAL A 35 0.82 8.70 -13.09
N ILE A 36 0.67 9.72 -13.93
CA ILE A 36 1.10 11.10 -13.64
C ILE A 36 -0.08 12.07 -13.62
N GLY A 37 0.02 13.14 -12.85
CA GLY A 37 -1.02 14.16 -12.76
C GLY A 37 -0.90 15.01 -11.48
N PRO A 38 -1.66 16.12 -11.38
CA PRO A 38 -1.59 17.00 -10.21
C PRO A 38 -2.09 16.33 -8.92
N ASN A 39 -1.86 16.99 -7.79
CA ASN A 39 -2.44 16.59 -6.51
C ASN A 39 -3.98 16.61 -6.60
N GLY A 40 -4.61 15.56 -6.09
CA GLY A 40 -6.07 15.39 -6.19
C GLY A 40 -6.56 14.77 -7.51
N ALA A 41 -5.69 14.44 -8.46
CA ALA A 41 -6.08 13.81 -9.74
C ALA A 41 -6.57 12.34 -9.62
N GLY A 42 -6.57 11.76 -8.41
CA GLY A 42 -7.05 10.39 -8.19
C GLY A 42 -5.99 9.28 -8.28
N LYS A 43 -4.70 9.62 -8.46
CA LYS A 43 -3.58 8.65 -8.56
C LYS A 43 -3.57 7.62 -7.42
N THR A 44 -3.52 8.09 -6.18
CA THR A 44 -3.57 7.23 -4.99
C THR A 44 -4.87 6.43 -4.89
N THR A 45 -6.00 6.97 -5.37
CA THR A 45 -7.26 6.22 -5.43
C THR A 45 -7.17 5.08 -6.43
N LEU A 46 -6.61 5.31 -7.61
CA LEU A 46 -6.39 4.27 -8.62
C LEU A 46 -5.48 3.16 -8.08
N LEU A 47 -4.36 3.54 -7.48
CA LEU A 47 -3.41 2.61 -6.87
C LEU A 47 -4.05 1.78 -5.74
N ARG A 48 -4.90 2.38 -4.89
CA ARG A 48 -5.65 1.65 -3.85
C ARG A 48 -6.68 0.66 -4.42
N LEU A 49 -7.33 1.02 -5.52
CA LEU A 49 -8.26 0.12 -6.22
C LEU A 49 -7.51 -1.07 -6.81
N LEU A 50 -6.37 -0.84 -7.48
CA LEU A 50 -5.53 -1.90 -8.04
C LEU A 50 -4.93 -2.80 -6.93
N ALA A 51 -4.58 -2.22 -5.78
CA ALA A 51 -4.11 -2.94 -4.61
C ALA A 51 -5.22 -3.72 -3.87
N GLY A 52 -6.50 -3.55 -4.24
CA GLY A 52 -7.63 -4.18 -3.56
C GLY A 52 -7.93 -3.61 -2.16
N VAL A 53 -7.33 -2.48 -1.79
CA VAL A 53 -7.54 -1.81 -0.48
C VAL A 53 -8.94 -1.19 -0.40
N THR A 54 -9.43 -0.67 -1.53
CA THR A 54 -10.77 -0.07 -1.64
C THR A 54 -11.53 -0.72 -2.78
N ARG A 55 -12.86 -0.77 -2.69
CA ARG A 55 -13.74 -1.25 -3.78
C ARG A 55 -14.19 -0.07 -4.65
N PRO A 56 -14.35 -0.27 -5.97
CA PRO A 56 -14.86 0.78 -6.83
C PRO A 56 -16.34 1.09 -6.51
N THR A 57 -16.72 2.37 -6.61
CA THR A 57 -18.13 2.80 -6.45
C THR A 57 -19.00 2.25 -7.58
N THR A 58 -18.47 2.23 -8.80
CA THR A 58 -19.10 1.69 -10.02
C THR A 58 -18.05 0.95 -10.85
N GLY A 59 -18.49 0.03 -11.71
CA GLY A 59 -17.58 -0.77 -12.55
C GLY A 59 -16.91 -1.92 -11.80
N ARG A 60 -15.75 -2.37 -12.29
CA ARG A 60 -15.01 -3.53 -11.77
C ARG A 60 -13.52 -3.35 -11.93
N VAL A 61 -12.76 -3.86 -10.95
CA VAL A 61 -11.32 -4.06 -11.04
C VAL A 61 -11.05 -5.56 -10.92
N THR A 62 -10.25 -6.10 -11.83
CA THR A 62 -9.80 -7.50 -11.81
C THR A 62 -8.30 -7.51 -11.96
N VAL A 63 -7.59 -8.20 -11.07
CA VAL A 63 -6.13 -8.34 -11.13
C VAL A 63 -5.77 -9.82 -11.07
N GLY A 64 -4.93 -10.25 -12.00
CA GLY A 64 -4.45 -11.63 -12.06
C GLY A 64 -3.28 -11.84 -11.09
N GLY A 65 -3.52 -12.56 -10.00
CA GLY A 65 -2.47 -12.94 -9.04
C GLY A 65 -2.31 -11.99 -7.86
N ARG A 66 -1.14 -12.05 -7.21
CA ARG A 66 -0.76 -11.26 -6.04
C ARG A 66 -0.27 -9.88 -6.47
N VAL A 67 -0.77 -8.87 -5.77
CA VAL A 67 -0.34 -7.48 -5.91
C VAL A 67 0.57 -7.16 -4.74
N ALA A 68 1.77 -6.65 -5.01
CA ALA A 68 2.66 -6.09 -4.00
C ALA A 68 2.61 -4.55 -4.08
N PRO A 69 1.76 -3.91 -3.25
CA PRO A 69 1.76 -2.46 -3.13
C PRO A 69 3.00 -2.00 -2.34
N LEU A 70 4.01 -1.53 -3.06
CA LEU A 70 5.10 -0.71 -2.53
C LEU A 70 4.68 0.73 -2.26
N ILE A 71 3.44 1.09 -2.63
CA ILE A 71 2.72 2.35 -2.36
C ILE A 71 2.82 2.79 -0.88
N SER A 72 3.23 1.88 0.00
CA SER A 72 3.31 2.12 1.42
C SER A 72 4.35 1.22 2.05
N VAL A 73 5.61 1.33 1.64
CA VAL A 73 6.72 0.66 2.34
C VAL A 73 6.61 1.02 3.84
N GLY A 74 6.04 0.13 4.65
CA GLY A 74 5.65 0.37 6.05
C GLY A 74 4.19 0.16 6.46
N VAL A 75 3.23 0.03 5.56
CA VAL A 75 1.85 -0.37 5.93
C VAL A 75 1.87 -1.83 6.34
N GLY A 76 1.55 -2.08 7.62
CA GLY A 76 1.66 -3.39 8.24
C GLY A 76 2.89 -3.55 9.12
N PHE A 77 3.84 -2.61 9.09
CA PHE A 77 4.95 -2.62 10.04
C PHE A 77 4.51 -2.12 11.41
N HIS A 78 4.69 -2.96 12.41
CA HIS A 78 4.42 -2.61 13.81
C HIS A 78 5.71 -2.15 14.48
N ARG A 79 5.73 -0.88 14.91
CA ARG A 79 6.94 -0.20 15.43
C ARG A 79 7.56 -0.86 16.65
N GLU A 80 6.74 -1.48 17.49
CA GLU A 80 7.22 -2.19 18.69
C GLU A 80 7.71 -3.61 18.41
N MET A 81 7.41 -4.16 17.22
CA MET A 81 7.86 -5.50 16.82
C MET A 81 9.27 -5.41 16.23
N SER A 82 10.04 -6.48 16.38
CA SER A 82 11.34 -6.68 15.73
C SER A 82 11.20 -6.73 14.20
N GLY A 83 12.30 -6.52 13.49
CA GLY A 83 12.36 -6.73 12.05
C GLY A 83 11.91 -8.15 11.66
N ARG A 84 12.34 -9.17 12.41
CA ARG A 84 11.94 -10.58 12.23
C ARG A 84 10.44 -10.72 12.25
N GLU A 85 9.79 -10.29 13.33
CA GLU A 85 8.34 -10.45 13.46
C GLU A 85 7.59 -9.66 12.38
N ASN A 86 8.12 -8.49 11.98
CA ASN A 86 7.58 -7.73 10.87
C ASN A 86 7.70 -8.46 9.52
N VAL A 87 8.80 -9.18 9.25
CA VAL A 87 8.95 -10.02 8.05
C VAL A 87 7.83 -11.07 7.99
N TYR A 88 7.54 -11.72 9.12
CA TYR A 88 6.46 -12.71 9.20
C TYR A 88 5.09 -12.11 8.95
N VAL A 89 4.74 -11.04 9.67
CA VAL A 89 3.42 -10.39 9.54
C VAL A 89 3.23 -9.85 8.12
N ASN A 90 4.20 -9.10 7.60
CA ASN A 90 4.08 -8.48 6.29
C ASN A 90 4.12 -9.52 5.16
N GLY A 91 4.97 -10.54 5.26
CA GLY A 91 4.99 -11.64 4.29
C GLY A 91 3.63 -12.32 4.20
N MET A 92 2.99 -12.58 5.34
CA MET A 92 1.66 -13.19 5.39
C MET A 92 0.55 -12.26 4.89
N LEU A 93 0.60 -10.98 5.24
CA LEU A 93 -0.34 -9.97 4.72
C LEU A 93 -0.26 -9.83 3.19
N LEU A 94 0.93 -10.01 2.62
CA LEU A 94 1.16 -10.02 1.18
C LEU A 94 0.87 -11.37 0.51
N GLY A 95 0.27 -12.32 1.25
CA GLY A 95 -0.25 -13.56 0.70
C GLY A 95 0.76 -14.72 0.65
N LEU A 96 1.83 -14.67 1.46
CA LEU A 96 2.64 -15.84 1.76
C LEU A 96 2.04 -16.66 2.90
N THR A 97 2.19 -17.97 2.83
CA THR A 97 1.99 -18.84 3.98
C THR A 97 3.18 -18.72 4.94
N LYS A 98 3.00 -19.06 6.22
CA LYS A 98 4.12 -19.08 7.19
C LYS A 98 5.30 -19.91 6.69
N ALA A 99 5.03 -21.10 6.15
CA ALA A 99 6.06 -21.98 5.60
C ALA A 99 6.80 -21.38 4.40
N GLU A 100 6.12 -20.55 3.60
CA GLU A 100 6.74 -19.80 2.52
C GLU A 100 7.63 -18.67 3.02
N VAL A 101 7.26 -18.02 4.13
CA VAL A 101 8.10 -17.02 4.80
C VAL A 101 9.32 -17.69 5.40
N ASP A 102 9.15 -18.81 6.12
CA ASP A 102 10.26 -19.57 6.72
C ASP A 102 11.33 -19.92 5.67
N ARG A 103 10.92 -20.40 4.49
CA ARG A 103 11.84 -20.74 3.39
C ARG A 103 12.57 -19.55 2.77
N ARG A 104 12.05 -18.34 2.96
CA ARG A 104 12.57 -17.10 2.33
C ARG A 104 13.21 -16.16 3.34
N PHE A 105 13.08 -16.45 4.63
CA PHE A 105 13.43 -15.53 5.70
C PHE A 105 14.89 -15.06 5.57
N ASP A 106 15.83 -15.99 5.47
CA ASP A 106 17.26 -15.66 5.39
C ASP A 106 17.56 -14.80 4.15
N ALA A 107 16.99 -15.16 2.99
CA ALA A 107 17.15 -14.39 1.75
C ALA A 107 16.58 -12.96 1.87
N ILE A 108 15.44 -12.78 2.56
CA ILE A 108 14.85 -11.47 2.83
C ILE A 108 15.79 -10.63 3.71
N VAL A 109 16.32 -11.23 4.78
CA VAL A 109 17.19 -10.54 5.74
C VAL A 109 18.51 -10.14 5.09
N ASP A 110 19.11 -11.04 4.32
CA ASP A 110 20.35 -10.80 3.59
C ASP A 110 20.16 -9.71 2.54
N PHE A 111 19.07 -9.77 1.76
CA PHE A 111 18.75 -8.74 0.77
C PHE A 111 18.51 -7.35 1.39
N ALA A 112 17.96 -7.30 2.61
CA ALA A 112 17.76 -6.04 3.32
C ALA A 112 19.07 -5.48 3.93
N GLU A 113 20.12 -6.31 4.03
CA GLU A 113 21.37 -6.02 4.75
C GLU A 113 21.09 -5.68 6.23
N LEU A 114 20.29 -6.52 6.91
CA LEU A 114 19.81 -6.28 8.28
C LEU A 114 20.07 -7.43 9.25
N THR A 115 20.95 -8.37 8.93
CA THR A 115 21.24 -9.56 9.75
C THR A 115 21.52 -9.21 11.22
N ASP A 116 22.31 -8.17 11.49
CA ASP A 116 22.66 -7.75 12.86
C ASP A 116 21.53 -7.01 13.60
N PHE A 117 20.52 -6.52 12.86
CA PHE A 117 19.45 -5.68 13.39
C PHE A 117 18.08 -6.36 13.35
N ILE A 118 17.98 -7.57 12.79
CA ILE A 118 16.70 -8.20 12.49
C ILE A 118 15.85 -8.43 13.75
N ASP A 119 16.48 -8.70 14.89
CA ASP A 119 15.81 -8.90 16.18
C ASP A 119 15.60 -7.58 16.95
N THR A 120 16.06 -6.44 16.41
CA THR A 120 15.84 -5.10 16.99
C THR A 120 14.44 -4.59 16.62
N PRO A 121 13.68 -3.98 17.55
CA PRO A 121 12.42 -3.32 17.25
C PRO A 121 12.55 -2.26 16.14
N VAL A 122 11.64 -2.28 15.16
CA VAL A 122 11.76 -1.44 13.96
C VAL A 122 11.61 0.05 14.25
N LYS A 123 11.12 0.46 15.43
CA LYS A 123 11.16 1.87 15.88
C LYS A 123 12.58 2.43 16.00
N PHE A 124 13.59 1.58 16.12
CA PHE A 124 15.00 1.99 16.17
C PHE A 124 15.68 1.96 14.79
N TYR A 125 14.96 1.56 13.74
CA TYR A 125 15.51 1.54 12.39
C TYR A 125 15.59 2.97 11.86
N SER A 126 16.64 3.24 11.08
CA SER A 126 16.63 4.42 10.21
C SER A 126 15.53 4.29 9.15
N SER A 127 15.14 5.40 8.52
CA SER A 127 14.20 5.38 7.39
C SER A 127 14.68 4.47 6.26
N GLY A 128 15.99 4.44 5.99
CA GLY A 128 16.59 3.57 4.98
C GLY A 128 16.49 2.08 5.34
N MET A 129 16.80 1.70 6.58
CA MET A 129 16.65 0.31 7.04
C MET A 129 15.20 -0.15 6.95
N PHE A 130 14.26 0.71 7.36
CA PHE A 130 12.83 0.44 7.28
C PHE A 130 12.37 0.24 5.82
N MET A 131 12.79 1.11 4.90
CA MET A 131 12.50 0.96 3.47
C MET A 131 13.10 -0.31 2.89
N ARG A 132 14.37 -0.62 3.19
CA ARG A 132 15.03 -1.84 2.72
C ARG A 132 14.31 -3.09 3.18
N LEU A 133 13.91 -3.17 4.45
CA LEU A 133 13.18 -4.34 4.97
C LEU A 133 11.81 -4.51 4.28
N GLY A 134 11.04 -3.42 4.17
CA GLY A 134 9.74 -3.47 3.50
C GLY A 134 9.85 -3.88 2.02
N PHE A 135 10.83 -3.32 1.31
CA PHE A 135 11.10 -3.68 -0.07
C PHE A 135 11.58 -5.13 -0.21
N ALA A 136 12.50 -5.59 0.65
CA ALA A 136 12.98 -6.97 0.67
C ALA A 136 11.84 -7.98 0.85
N VAL A 137 10.92 -7.73 1.79
CA VAL A 137 9.74 -8.59 1.98
C VAL A 137 8.88 -8.60 0.72
N ALA A 138 8.57 -7.43 0.16
CA ALA A 138 7.70 -7.32 -1.02
C ALA A 138 8.26 -8.08 -2.23
N VAL A 139 9.56 -7.96 -2.53
CA VAL A 139 10.15 -8.64 -3.70
C VAL A 139 10.21 -10.15 -3.56
N HIS A 140 10.35 -10.65 -2.34
CA HIS A 140 10.38 -12.09 -2.08
C HIS A 140 8.98 -12.74 -2.07
N THR A 141 7.89 -11.96 -2.18
CA THR A 141 6.53 -12.52 -2.32
C THR A 141 6.26 -13.09 -3.72
N ASN A 142 7.15 -12.82 -4.68
CA ASN A 142 6.99 -13.12 -6.10
C ASN A 142 5.60 -12.69 -6.63
N PRO A 143 5.29 -11.38 -6.58
CA PRO A 143 4.01 -10.85 -6.99
C PRO A 143 3.93 -10.76 -8.53
N GLN A 144 2.71 -10.84 -9.05
CA GLN A 144 2.43 -10.66 -10.47
C GLN A 144 2.32 -9.17 -10.84
N VAL A 145 1.96 -8.33 -9.86
CA VAL A 145 1.85 -6.88 -10.06
C VAL A 145 2.60 -6.16 -8.94
N PHE A 146 3.55 -5.31 -9.32
CA PHE A 146 4.16 -4.34 -8.43
C PHE A 146 3.48 -2.98 -8.60
N LEU A 147 3.06 -2.37 -7.50
CA LEU A 147 2.59 -0.99 -7.50
C LEU A 147 3.56 -0.14 -6.70
N VAL A 148 4.14 0.88 -7.32
CA VAL A 148 5.05 1.83 -6.68
C VAL A 148 4.35 3.18 -6.61
N ASP A 149 4.42 3.84 -5.45
CA ASP A 149 3.99 5.24 -5.26
C ASP A 149 5.17 6.03 -4.69
N GLU A 150 5.14 7.35 -4.87
CA GLU A 150 6.17 8.28 -4.36
C GLU A 150 5.95 8.66 -2.90
#